data_AF-A0A1C6LJ04-F1
#
_entry.id   AF-A0A1C6LJ04-F1
#
_cell.length_a   1.000
_cell.length_b   1.000
_cell.length_c   1.000
_cell.angle_alpha   90.00
_cell.angle_beta   90.00
_cell.angle_gamma   90.00
#
_symmetry.space_group_name_H-M   'P 1'
#
loop_
_entity.id
_entity.type
_entity.pdbx_description
1 polymer ?
#
loop_
_entity_poly.entity_id
_entity_poly.type
_entity_poly.pdbx_seq_one_letter_code
_entity_poly.pdbx_strand_id
1 'polypeptide(L)'
;MRWAERTAGAVIGSAVGDALGAPFEFGPAGAFSARFPAPGAGEEMCGGPGQATEFNGAVWPCLGSAVWALRTTGGYEEAVRAAIDLGGDTDTVAAVTGGLAGAYYGLDAIPARWTAPLHVPLPGFGDRVLKLPQLLALTHRLAA
;
A
#
# COMPACT_ATOMS: atom_id res chain seq x y z
N MET A 1 -14.57 -15.97 -2.46
CA MET A 1 -13.19 -15.60 -2.08
C MET A 1 -12.76 -16.44 -0.88
N ARG A 2 -11.71 -17.25 -1.04
CA ARG A 2 -11.15 -18.13 0.00
C ARG A 2 -10.31 -17.30 0.99
N TRP A 3 -10.15 -17.78 2.23
CA TRP A 3 -9.33 -17.09 3.24
C TRP A 3 -7.89 -16.81 2.77
N ALA A 4 -7.28 -17.74 2.02
CA ALA A 4 -5.96 -17.54 1.44
C ALA A 4 -5.87 -16.34 0.49
N GLU A 5 -6.90 -16.08 -0.32
CA GLU A 5 -6.95 -14.94 -1.24
C GLU A 5 -7.10 -13.62 -0.50
N ARG A 6 -7.89 -13.60 0.59
CA ARG A 6 -8.01 -12.44 1.49
C ARG A 6 -6.69 -12.12 2.17
N THR A 7 -6.00 -13.14 2.68
CA THR A 7 -4.69 -12.98 3.33
C THR A 7 -3.65 -12.46 2.35
N ALA A 8 -3.59 -13.03 1.14
CA ALA A 8 -2.68 -12.55 0.11
C ALA A 8 -2.98 -11.11 -0.30
N GLY A 9 -4.26 -10.81 -0.55
CA GLY A 9 -4.71 -9.45 -0.86
C GLY A 9 -4.35 -8.45 0.24
N ALA A 10 -4.56 -8.80 1.52
CA ALA A 10 -4.21 -7.93 2.64
C ALA A 10 -2.70 -7.65 2.72
N VAL A 11 -1.86 -8.68 2.67
CA VAL A 11 -0.41 -8.53 2.83
C VAL A 11 0.22 -7.81 1.65
N ILE A 12 -0.12 -8.22 0.42
CA ILE A 12 0.38 -7.54 -0.78
C ILE A 12 -0.19 -6.12 -0.86
N GLY A 13 -1.46 -5.96 -0.49
CA GLY A 13 -2.14 -4.68 -0.47
C GLY A 13 -1.45 -3.67 0.46
N SER A 14 -1.08 -4.08 1.66
CA SER A 14 -0.33 -3.22 2.58
C SER A 14 1.07 -2.88 2.08
N ALA A 15 1.81 -3.86 1.57
CA ALA A 15 3.17 -3.62 1.06
C ALA A 15 3.19 -2.65 -0.14
N VAL A 16 2.17 -2.73 -1.02
CA VAL A 16 2.00 -1.78 -2.13
C VAL A 16 1.61 -0.40 -1.62
N GLY A 17 0.70 -0.31 -0.64
CA GLY A 17 0.28 0.95 -0.04
C GLY A 17 1.45 1.72 0.58
N ASP A 18 2.23 1.04 1.43
CA ASP A 18 3.46 1.57 2.04
C ASP A 18 4.42 2.13 0.97
N ALA A 19 4.78 1.29 0.00
CA ALA A 19 5.73 1.65 -1.05
C ALA A 19 5.28 2.86 -1.86
N LEU A 20 3.99 2.98 -2.19
CA LEU A 20 3.44 4.12 -2.93
C LEU A 20 3.32 5.39 -2.07
N GLY A 21 3.06 5.25 -0.77
CA GLY A 21 2.87 6.38 0.14
C GLY A 21 4.17 7.02 0.61
N ALA A 22 5.25 6.25 0.74
CA ALA A 22 6.52 6.72 1.32
C ALA A 22 7.14 7.97 0.67
N PRO A 23 7.13 8.17 -0.67
CA PRO A 23 7.66 9.41 -1.27
C PRO A 23 6.88 10.67 -0.97
N PHE A 24 5.63 10.53 -0.56
CA PHE A 24 4.69 11.63 -0.35
C PHE A 24 4.54 11.99 1.12
N GLU A 25 5.23 11.26 2.01
CA GLU A 25 5.16 11.46 3.45
C GLU A 25 5.60 12.89 3.79
N PHE A 26 4.79 13.57 4.59
CA PHE A 26 4.92 15.00 4.95
C PHE A 26 4.95 15.99 3.76
N GLY A 27 4.62 15.52 2.56
CA GLY A 27 4.38 16.35 1.39
C GLY A 27 3.02 17.06 1.46
N PRO A 28 2.77 18.01 0.53
CA PRO A 28 1.47 18.65 0.44
C PRO A 28 0.38 17.65 0.05
N ALA A 29 -0.81 17.80 0.63
CA ALA A 29 -1.99 17.03 0.21
C ALA A 29 -2.25 17.19 -1.30
N GLY A 30 -2.70 16.12 -1.95
CA GLY A 30 -2.92 16.07 -3.39
C GLY A 30 -1.65 15.90 -4.24
N ALA A 31 -0.45 15.77 -3.63
CA ALA A 31 0.80 15.61 -4.37
C ALA A 31 0.85 14.33 -5.22
N PHE A 32 0.20 13.25 -4.78
CA PHE A 32 0.16 12.01 -5.53
C PHE A 32 -0.65 12.19 -6.81
N SER A 33 -1.89 12.69 -6.71
CA SER A 33 -2.73 12.96 -7.88
C SER A 33 -2.17 14.08 -8.77
N ALA A 34 -1.45 15.06 -8.22
CA ALA A 34 -0.76 16.06 -9.02
C ALA A 34 0.33 15.44 -9.90
N ARG A 35 1.06 14.45 -9.37
CA ARG A 35 2.10 13.72 -10.10
C ARG A 35 1.51 12.66 -11.05
N PHE A 36 0.44 12.00 -10.63
CA PHE A 36 -0.23 10.91 -11.34
C PHE A 36 -1.72 11.24 -11.48
N PRO A 37 -2.11 12.02 -12.51
CA PRO A 37 -3.45 12.61 -12.60
C PRO A 37 -4.56 11.62 -12.97
N ALA A 38 -4.22 10.44 -13.48
CA ALA A 38 -5.20 9.43 -13.85
C ALA A 38 -4.72 8.02 -13.47
N PRO A 39 -5.62 7.13 -13.06
CA PRO A 39 -5.36 5.70 -12.97
C PRO A 39 -4.68 5.16 -14.23
N GLY A 40 -3.61 4.38 -14.05
CA GLY A 40 -2.86 3.80 -15.17
C GLY A 40 -1.90 4.75 -15.90
N ALA A 41 -1.77 6.02 -15.49
CA ALA A 41 -0.64 6.85 -15.90
C ALA A 41 0.64 6.23 -15.30
N GLY A 42 1.59 5.82 -16.14
CA GLY A 42 2.74 5.00 -15.74
C GLY A 42 3.64 5.58 -14.63
N GLU A 43 4.54 4.71 -14.11
CA GLU A 43 5.60 5.00 -13.12
C GLU A 43 5.14 5.43 -11.71
N GLU A 44 3.91 5.10 -11.32
CA GLU A 44 3.36 5.40 -9.97
C GLU A 44 4.17 4.81 -8.81
N MET A 45 4.91 3.72 -9.06
CA MET A 45 5.82 3.15 -8.07
C MET A 45 7.03 4.06 -7.88
N CYS A 46 6.97 4.90 -6.85
CA CYS A 46 8.05 5.77 -6.40
C CYS A 46 8.32 5.41 -4.93
N GLY A 47 9.56 5.45 -4.47
CA GLY A 47 9.88 5.31 -3.05
C GLY A 47 10.76 4.13 -2.68
N GLY A 48 11.45 4.29 -1.56
CA GLY A 48 12.31 3.26 -0.98
C GLY A 48 12.46 3.49 0.53
N PRO A 49 12.92 2.49 1.27
CA PRO A 49 12.95 2.48 2.74
C PRO A 49 13.72 3.65 3.39
N GLY A 50 14.54 4.38 2.63
CA GLY A 50 15.29 5.54 3.12
C GLY A 50 14.49 6.85 3.18
N GLN A 51 13.20 6.84 2.84
CA GLN A 51 12.34 8.04 2.83
C GLN A 51 11.30 8.09 3.97
N ALA A 52 11.18 7.04 4.79
CA ALA A 52 10.27 7.01 5.94
C ALA A 52 10.78 7.91 7.08
N THR A 53 9.94 8.81 7.59
CA THR A 53 10.35 9.87 8.55
C THR A 53 9.33 10.12 9.68
N GLU A 54 9.05 9.15 10.55
CA GLU A 54 7.98 9.30 11.56
C GLU A 54 8.07 10.51 12.53
N PHE A 55 6.92 11.18 12.75
CA PHE A 55 6.59 11.86 14.02
C PHE A 55 5.08 11.90 14.38
N ASN A 56 4.14 11.35 13.59
CA ASN A 56 2.69 11.47 13.84
C ASN A 56 1.83 10.23 13.51
N GLY A 57 2.24 9.02 13.90
CA GLY A 57 1.50 7.77 13.67
C GLY A 57 0.36 7.44 14.65
N ALA A 58 -0.59 8.34 14.90
CA ALA A 58 -1.72 8.03 15.78
C ALA A 58 -2.71 7.07 15.09
N VAL A 59 -2.99 5.93 15.73
CA VAL A 59 -3.82 4.85 15.15
C VAL A 59 -5.24 5.29 14.76
N TRP A 60 -5.87 6.19 15.54
CA TRP A 60 -7.24 6.61 15.30
C TRP A 60 -7.40 7.45 14.01
N PRO A 61 -6.61 8.51 13.79
CA PRO A 61 -6.56 9.21 12.50
C PRO A 61 -6.22 8.30 11.31
N CYS A 62 -5.25 7.39 11.49
CA CYS A 62 -4.83 6.48 10.43
C CYS A 62 -5.98 5.55 10.01
N LEU A 63 -6.59 4.86 10.98
CA LEU A 63 -7.71 3.96 10.71
C LEU A 63 -8.93 4.71 10.15
N GLY A 64 -9.22 5.91 10.68
CA GLY A 64 -10.31 6.74 10.18
C GLY A 64 -10.12 7.12 8.71
N SER A 65 -8.91 7.51 8.33
CA SER A 65 -8.54 7.86 6.96
C SER A 65 -8.61 6.66 6.02
N ALA A 66 -8.11 5.51 6.46
CA ALA A 66 -8.13 4.29 5.67
C ALA A 66 -9.54 3.77 5.42
N VAL A 67 -10.40 3.77 6.45
CA VAL A 67 -11.81 3.38 6.31
C VAL A 67 -12.56 4.37 5.45
N TRP A 68 -12.30 5.68 5.60
CA TRP A 68 -12.88 6.71 4.72
C TRP A 68 -12.54 6.43 3.26
N ALA A 69 -11.26 6.27 2.92
CA ALA A 69 -10.79 6.03 1.56
C ALA A 69 -11.44 4.78 0.95
N LEU A 70 -11.52 3.68 1.70
CA LEU A 70 -12.17 2.45 1.26
C LEU A 70 -13.68 2.62 1.04
N ARG A 71 -14.37 3.44 1.85
CA ARG A 71 -15.82 3.64 1.76
C ARG A 71 -16.25 4.66 0.71
N THR A 72 -15.37 5.56 0.29
CA THR A 72 -15.68 6.65 -0.64
C THR A 72 -15.19 6.41 -2.06
N THR A 73 -14.50 5.29 -2.30
CA THR A 73 -13.94 4.93 -3.61
C THR A 73 -14.50 3.61 -4.15
N GLY A 74 -14.23 3.33 -5.43
CA GLY A 74 -14.82 2.21 -6.17
C GLY A 74 -13.92 0.98 -6.37
N GLY A 75 -12.69 0.99 -5.87
CA GLY A 75 -11.70 -0.05 -6.15
C GLY A 75 -10.43 0.10 -5.33
N TYR A 76 -9.57 -0.94 -5.39
CA TYR A 76 -8.31 -0.97 -4.65
C TYR A 76 -7.41 0.21 -5.02
N GLU A 77 -7.25 0.45 -6.33
CA GLU A 77 -6.39 1.50 -6.83
C GLU A 77 -6.89 2.89 -6.37
N GLU A 78 -8.17 3.18 -6.57
CA GLU A 78 -8.75 4.46 -6.17
C GLU A 78 -8.64 4.69 -4.64
N ALA A 79 -8.83 3.65 -3.83
CA ALA A 79 -8.72 3.73 -2.38
C ALA A 79 -7.30 4.13 -1.93
N VAL A 80 -6.26 3.47 -2.46
CA VAL A 80 -4.87 3.76 -2.10
C VAL A 80 -4.47 5.16 -2.54
N ARG A 81 -4.86 5.60 -3.75
CA ARG A 81 -4.60 6.98 -4.21
C ARG A 81 -5.22 8.01 -3.27
N ALA A 82 -6.49 7.83 -2.93
CA ALA A 82 -7.22 8.73 -2.04
C ALA A 82 -6.58 8.82 -0.65
N ALA A 83 -6.04 7.71 -0.13
CA ALA A 83 -5.32 7.67 1.12
C ALA A 83 -4.01 8.49 1.07
N ILE A 84 -3.21 8.34 0.01
CA ILE A 84 -1.95 9.09 -0.14
C ILE A 84 -2.22 10.59 -0.30
N ASP A 85 -3.25 10.96 -1.07
CA ASP A 85 -3.57 12.37 -1.31
C ASP A 85 -4.06 13.13 -0.08
N LEU A 86 -4.42 12.46 1.02
CA LEU A 86 -4.70 13.13 2.29
C LEU A 86 -3.44 13.81 2.87
N GLY A 87 -2.25 13.36 2.50
CA GLY A 87 -0.98 13.86 3.04
C GLY A 87 -0.71 13.41 4.49
N GLY A 88 0.40 13.88 5.05
CA GLY A 88 0.85 13.48 6.39
C GLY A 88 1.62 12.15 6.38
N ASP A 89 1.23 11.22 7.24
CA ASP A 89 1.80 9.87 7.41
C ASP A 89 1.30 8.92 6.29
N THR A 90 1.67 9.24 5.05
CA THR A 90 1.02 8.68 3.86
C THR A 90 1.37 7.23 3.60
N ASP A 91 2.59 6.77 3.90
CA ASP A 91 2.98 5.37 3.82
C ASP A 91 2.17 4.52 4.79
N THR A 92 2.08 4.91 6.06
CA THR A 92 1.32 4.17 7.07
C THR A 92 -0.17 4.13 6.71
N VAL A 93 -0.76 5.27 6.35
CA VAL A 93 -2.19 5.34 5.99
C VAL A 93 -2.46 4.56 4.71
N ALA A 94 -1.58 4.64 3.71
CA ALA A 94 -1.72 3.85 2.48
C ALA A 94 -1.51 2.36 2.72
N ALA A 95 -0.60 1.95 3.60
CA ALA A 95 -0.39 0.55 3.99
C ALA A 95 -1.61 -0.05 4.68
N VAL A 96 -2.24 0.68 5.61
CA VAL A 96 -3.48 0.24 6.27
C VAL A 96 -4.63 0.20 5.26
N THR A 97 -4.76 1.24 4.42
CA THR A 97 -5.79 1.28 3.36
C THR A 97 -5.64 0.13 2.39
N GLY A 98 -4.43 -0.11 1.89
CA GLY A 98 -4.10 -1.18 0.97
C GLY A 98 -4.36 -2.55 1.59
N GLY A 99 -4.08 -2.75 2.87
CA GLY A 99 -4.41 -4.00 3.56
C GLY A 99 -5.91 -4.27 3.61
N LEU A 100 -6.71 -3.27 4.01
CA LEU A 100 -8.17 -3.38 4.07
C LEU A 100 -8.77 -3.57 2.67
N ALA A 101 -8.35 -2.75 1.70
CA ALA A 101 -8.81 -2.80 0.32
C ALA A 101 -8.43 -4.13 -0.34
N GLY A 102 -7.22 -4.63 -0.13
CA GLY A 102 -6.76 -5.91 -0.68
C GLY A 102 -7.52 -7.09 -0.07
N ALA A 103 -7.87 -7.05 1.22
CA ALA A 103 -8.72 -8.04 1.85
C ALA A 103 -10.18 -8.00 1.35
N TYR A 104 -10.64 -6.82 0.93
CA TYR A 104 -12.02 -6.57 0.48
C TYR A 104 -12.22 -6.90 -1.00
N TYR A 105 -11.37 -6.38 -1.88
CA TYR A 105 -11.44 -6.53 -3.33
C TYR A 105 -10.67 -7.75 -3.87
N GLY A 106 -9.71 -8.28 -3.10
CA GLY A 106 -8.89 -9.42 -3.47
C GLY A 106 -7.57 -9.05 -4.16
N LEU A 107 -6.65 -10.02 -4.22
CA LEU A 107 -5.32 -9.84 -4.80
C LEU A 107 -5.36 -9.38 -6.27
N ASP A 108 -6.29 -9.91 -7.06
CA ASP A 108 -6.41 -9.59 -8.49
C ASP A 108 -6.84 -8.14 -8.76
N ALA A 109 -7.38 -7.46 -7.74
CA ALA A 109 -7.71 -6.04 -7.83
C ALA A 109 -6.48 -5.12 -7.72
N ILE A 110 -5.33 -5.65 -7.28
CA ILE A 110 -4.10 -4.88 -7.13
C ILE A 110 -3.42 -4.75 -8.50
N PRO A 111 -3.16 -3.52 -8.99
CA PRO A 111 -2.51 -3.32 -10.27
C PRO A 111 -1.17 -4.06 -10.38
N ALA A 112 -1.02 -4.88 -11.43
CA ALA A 112 0.23 -5.60 -11.71
C ALA A 112 1.45 -4.66 -11.85
N ARG A 113 1.22 -3.43 -12.33
CA ARG A 113 2.25 -2.40 -12.44
C ARG A 113 2.79 -1.90 -11.09
N TRP A 114 2.03 -2.06 -10.00
CA TRP A 114 2.48 -1.77 -8.65
C TRP A 114 3.15 -2.98 -8.00
N THR A 115 2.71 -4.21 -8.32
CA THR A 115 3.30 -5.41 -7.72
C THR A 115 4.59 -5.89 -8.42
N ALA A 116 4.76 -5.61 -9.72
CA ALA A 116 5.94 -6.00 -10.48
C ALA A 116 7.27 -5.42 -9.94
N PRO A 117 7.38 -4.13 -9.60
CA PRO A 117 8.58 -3.56 -8.98
C PRO A 117 8.65 -3.78 -7.46
N LEU A 118 7.64 -4.40 -6.82
CA LEU A 118 7.55 -4.49 -5.36
C LEU A 118 8.72 -5.28 -4.75
N HIS A 119 9.34 -4.65 -3.76
CA HIS A 119 10.49 -5.17 -3.07
C HIS A 119 10.48 -4.69 -1.61
N VAL A 120 10.45 -5.63 -0.67
CA VAL A 120 10.33 -5.34 0.78
C VAL A 120 11.64 -5.73 1.46
N PRO A 121 12.44 -4.77 1.94
CA PRO A 121 13.64 -5.10 2.72
C PRO A 121 13.25 -5.77 4.03
N LEU A 122 14.10 -6.68 4.54
CA LEU A 122 13.89 -7.32 5.83
C LEU A 122 14.84 -6.71 6.88
N PRO A 123 14.33 -5.87 7.80
CA PRO A 123 15.14 -5.30 8.87
C PRO A 123 15.82 -6.39 9.70
N GLY A 124 17.12 -6.23 9.96
CA GLY A 124 17.92 -7.18 10.74
C GLY A 124 18.40 -8.41 9.95
N PHE A 125 18.15 -8.50 8.65
CA PHE A 125 18.59 -9.62 7.79
C PHE A 125 19.56 -9.19 6.67
N GLY A 126 20.36 -8.14 6.88
CA GLY A 126 21.30 -7.61 5.89
C GLY A 126 20.58 -7.10 4.64
N ASP A 127 21.13 -7.38 3.46
CA ASP A 127 20.59 -6.93 2.16
C ASP A 127 19.42 -7.79 1.66
N ARG A 128 18.77 -8.55 2.55
CA ARG A 128 17.70 -9.45 2.15
C ARG A 128 16.44 -8.66 1.80
N VAL A 129 15.93 -8.92 0.60
CA VAL A 129 14.73 -8.29 0.05
C VAL A 129 13.74 -9.35 -0.39
N LEU A 130 12.47 -9.19 -0.01
CA LEU A 130 11.35 -10.01 -0.44
C LEU A 130 10.66 -9.37 -1.64
N LYS A 131 10.61 -10.09 -2.75
CA LYS A 131 9.81 -9.77 -3.93
C LYS A 131 8.45 -10.45 -3.86
N LEU A 132 7.55 -10.06 -4.77
CA LEU A 132 6.18 -10.59 -4.84
C LEU A 132 6.08 -12.12 -4.68
N PRO A 133 6.86 -12.99 -5.37
CA PRO A 133 6.72 -14.44 -5.21
C PRO A 133 7.03 -14.93 -3.79
N GLN A 134 7.97 -14.29 -3.10
CA GLN A 134 8.36 -14.65 -1.74
C GLN A 134 7.30 -14.20 -0.74
N LEU A 135 6.70 -13.02 -0.95
CA LEU A 135 5.57 -12.55 -0.15
C LEU A 135 4.34 -13.45 -0.31
N LEU A 136 4.00 -13.84 -1.54
CA LEU A 136 2.90 -14.77 -1.81
C LEU A 136 3.15 -16.13 -1.14
N ALA A 137 4.37 -16.67 -1.24
CA ALA A 137 4.73 -17.91 -0.55
C ALA A 137 4.59 -17.82 0.98
N LEU A 138 4.89 -16.67 1.58
CA LEU A 138 4.62 -16.43 3.01
C LEU A 138 3.12 -16.43 3.31
N THR A 139 2.31 -15.74 2.50
CA THR A 139 0.85 -15.67 2.71
C THR A 139 0.17 -17.03 2.56
N HIS A 140 0.63 -17.88 1.65
CA HIS A 140 0.12 -19.24 1.51
C HIS A 140 0.41 -20.08 2.75
N ARG A 141 1.59 -19.92 3.37
CA ARG A 141 1.93 -20.62 4.61
C ARG A 141 1.17 -20.11 5.83
N LEU A 142 0.72 -18.85 5.82
CA LEU A 142 -0.12 -18.30 6.90
C LEU A 142 -1.58 -18.80 6.83
N ALA A 143 -2.05 -19.17 5.64
CA ALA A 143 -3.42 -19.60 5.39
C ALA A 143 -3.59 -21.14 5.28
N ALA A 144 -2.49 -21.89 5.46
CA ALA A 144 -2.45 -23.35 5.48
C ALA A 144 -2.55 -23.87 6.92
#